data_AF-A0A9X2XP65-F1
#
_entry.id   AF-A0A9X2XP65-F1
#
_cell.length_a   1.000
_cell.length_b   1.000
_cell.length_c   1.000
_cell.angle_alpha   90.00
_cell.angle_beta   90.00
_cell.angle_gamma   90.00
#
_symmetry.space_group_name_H-M   'P 1'
#
loop_
_entity.id
_entity.type
_entity.pdbx_description
1 polymer ?
#
loop_
_entity_poly.entity_id
_entity_poly.type
_entity_poly.pdbx_seq_one_letter_code
_entity_poly.pdbx_strand_id
1 'polypeptide(L)'
;MRKTYMFLALVSVVSAIAFSSCEKIKEKIFDSFSANGADYEFTIPIIANTNEATLSTTTVNFNVDSAIKANTKGFFGVGILKQINPEEVTLNLLNANDLNNLANFESFKVQVTTPSNSTPTVIASMTNPDTYAATTKLTVDNSKDLLDLLKASSITYKVIGKARRITTQPLKAQLIVKLKFK
;
A
#
# COMPACT_ATOMS: atom_id res chain seq x y z
N MET A 1 38.24 -8.92 52.38
CA MET A 1 37.91 -9.55 51.08
C MET A 1 36.42 -9.79 50.85
N ARG A 2 35.56 -9.93 51.87
CA ARG A 2 34.09 -10.13 51.73
C ARG A 2 33.31 -8.93 51.14
N LYS A 3 33.82 -7.70 51.26
CA LYS A 3 33.12 -6.47 50.82
C LYS A 3 33.27 -6.15 49.33
N THR A 4 34.30 -6.66 48.66
CA THR A 4 34.54 -6.42 47.22
C THR A 4 33.61 -7.23 46.32
N TYR A 5 33.22 -8.45 46.72
CA TYR A 5 32.27 -9.27 45.97
C TYR A 5 30.84 -8.72 45.99
N MET A 6 30.48 -7.97 47.03
CA MET A 6 29.16 -7.36 47.18
C MET A 6 28.97 -6.15 46.23
N PHE A 7 30.03 -5.40 45.95
CA PHE A 7 29.99 -4.30 44.97
C PHE A 7 29.96 -4.79 43.52
N LEU A 8 30.62 -5.91 43.21
CA LEU A 8 30.64 -6.47 41.85
C LEU A 8 29.28 -7.08 41.45
N ALA A 9 28.55 -7.65 42.40
CA ALA A 9 27.19 -8.17 42.17
C ALA A 9 26.14 -7.06 41.95
N LEU A 10 26.37 -5.85 42.49
CA LEU A 10 25.45 -4.72 42.32
C LEU A 10 25.58 -4.09 40.92
N VAL A 11 26.80 -4.04 40.38
CA VAL A 11 27.07 -3.46 39.04
C VAL A 11 26.53 -4.35 37.91
N SER A 12 26.53 -5.67 38.08
CA SER A 12 25.97 -6.60 37.10
C SER A 12 24.43 -6.54 37.05
N VAL A 13 23.75 -6.33 38.19
CA VAL A 13 22.28 -6.17 38.24
C VAL A 13 21.82 -4.85 37.61
N VAL A 14 22.55 -3.75 37.81
CA VAL A 14 22.22 -2.45 37.20
C VAL A 14 22.42 -2.46 35.67
N SER A 15 23.41 -3.22 35.18
CA SER A 15 23.65 -3.37 33.75
C SER A 15 22.55 -4.16 33.04
N ALA A 16 21.94 -5.14 33.70
CA ALA A 16 20.84 -5.93 33.12
C ALA A 16 19.53 -5.13 32.94
N ILE A 17 19.29 -4.12 33.79
CA ILE A 17 18.08 -3.29 33.73
C ILE A 17 18.16 -2.28 32.57
N ALA A 18 19.38 -1.84 32.19
CA ALA A 18 19.60 -0.88 31.10
C ALA A 18 19.28 -1.44 29.70
N PHE A 19 19.43 -2.76 29.48
CA PHE A 19 19.15 -3.37 28.18
C PHE A 19 17.65 -3.59 27.91
N SER A 20 16.83 -3.84 28.93
CA SER A 20 15.37 -4.00 28.75
C SER A 20 14.63 -2.71 28.39
N SER A 21 15.25 -1.55 28.65
CA SER A 21 14.69 -0.23 28.31
C SER A 21 14.94 0.16 26.83
N CYS A 22 16.01 -0.33 26.21
CA CYS A 22 16.36 0.04 24.84
C CYS A 22 15.33 -0.45 23.79
N GLU A 23 14.70 -1.61 24.00
CA GLU A 23 13.66 -2.11 23.09
C GLU A 23 12.39 -1.25 23.17
N LYS A 24 11.98 -0.86 24.38
CA LYS A 24 10.80 0.00 24.60
C LYS A 24 10.99 1.43 24.10
N ILE A 25 12.22 1.93 24.11
CA ILE A 25 12.55 3.25 23.57
C ILE A 25 12.50 3.23 22.03
N LYS A 26 12.95 2.15 21.37
CA LYS A 26 12.90 2.02 19.90
C LYS A 26 11.46 2.05 19.37
N GLU A 27 10.53 1.36 20.03
CA GLU A 27 9.11 1.37 19.62
C GLU A 27 8.42 2.73 19.83
N LYS A 28 8.93 3.59 20.72
CA LYS A 28 8.40 4.94 20.96
C LYS A 28 8.96 6.01 20.01
N ILE A 29 9.98 5.69 19.20
CA ILE A 29 10.65 6.63 18.30
C ILE A 29 10.22 6.41 16.84
N PHE A 30 9.60 5.27 16.50
CA PHE A 30 9.10 5.06 15.16
C PHE A 30 7.78 5.81 14.96
N ASP A 31 7.87 6.98 14.32
CA ASP A 31 6.71 7.73 13.87
C ASP A 31 6.14 7.11 12.60
N SER A 32 4.81 6.96 12.56
CA SER A 32 4.14 6.47 11.36
C SER A 32 4.38 7.42 10.18
N PHE A 33 4.68 6.88 9.01
CA PHE A 33 4.91 7.67 7.81
C PHE A 33 4.13 7.12 6.61
N SER A 34 4.08 7.92 5.55
CA SER A 34 3.41 7.57 4.31
C SER A 34 4.44 7.46 3.19
N ALA A 35 4.32 6.45 2.33
CA ALA A 35 5.16 6.32 1.14
C ALA A 35 4.35 5.82 -0.05
N ASN A 36 4.83 6.12 -1.26
CA ASN A 36 4.24 5.61 -2.48
C ASN A 36 4.51 4.11 -2.57
N GLY A 37 3.45 3.30 -2.68
CA GLY A 37 3.54 1.85 -2.86
C GLY A 37 3.64 1.44 -4.32
N ALA A 38 2.86 2.10 -5.19
CA ALA A 38 2.91 1.89 -6.64
C ALA A 38 2.39 3.11 -7.38
N ASP A 39 3.02 3.44 -8.49
CA ASP A 39 2.52 4.37 -9.51
C ASP A 39 2.82 3.75 -10.87
N TYR A 40 1.78 3.41 -11.63
CA TYR A 40 1.95 2.85 -12.97
C TYR A 40 0.81 3.23 -13.91
N GLU A 41 1.19 3.38 -15.18
CA GLU A 41 0.27 3.63 -16.28
C GLU A 41 -0.14 2.32 -16.96
N PHE A 42 -1.37 2.29 -17.47
CA PHE A 42 -1.91 1.19 -18.25
C PHE A 42 -2.92 1.70 -19.28
N THR A 43 -3.22 0.88 -20.28
CA THR A 43 -4.24 1.21 -21.28
C THR A 43 -5.45 0.30 -21.10
N ILE A 44 -6.60 0.93 -20.87
CA ILE A 44 -7.90 0.26 -20.91
C ILE A 44 -8.31 0.17 -22.38
N PRO A 45 -8.52 -1.04 -22.93
CA PRO A 45 -8.98 -1.19 -24.31
C PRO A 45 -10.38 -0.60 -24.48
N ILE A 46 -10.81 -0.44 -25.73
CA ILE A 46 -12.18 -0.03 -26.04
C ILE A 46 -13.16 -1.00 -25.37
N ILE A 47 -14.05 -0.44 -24.55
CA ILE A 47 -15.09 -1.16 -23.84
C ILE A 47 -16.27 -1.33 -24.78
N ALA A 48 -16.49 -2.57 -25.22
CA ALA A 48 -17.59 -2.93 -26.12
C ALA A 48 -18.82 -3.52 -25.40
N ASN A 49 -18.72 -3.79 -24.09
CA ASN A 49 -19.83 -4.31 -23.27
C ASN A 49 -19.79 -3.74 -21.85
N THR A 50 -20.90 -3.84 -21.12
CA THR A 50 -21.08 -3.26 -19.78
C THR A 50 -20.81 -4.26 -18.65
N ASN A 51 -20.08 -5.34 -18.92
CA ASN A 51 -19.77 -6.33 -17.90
C ASN A 51 -18.60 -5.88 -17.00
N GLU A 52 -18.49 -6.49 -15.81
CA GLU A 52 -17.28 -6.34 -15.00
C GLU A 52 -16.11 -7.04 -15.70
N ALA A 53 -14.99 -6.34 -15.84
CA ALA A 53 -13.80 -6.85 -16.50
C ALA A 53 -12.54 -6.42 -15.75
N THR A 54 -11.47 -7.20 -15.95
CA THR A 54 -10.13 -6.79 -15.53
C THR A 54 -9.62 -5.73 -16.51
N LEU A 55 -9.35 -4.54 -16.00
CA LEU A 55 -8.86 -3.41 -16.78
C LEU A 55 -7.33 -3.41 -16.87
N SER A 56 -6.66 -3.89 -15.82
CA SER A 56 -5.21 -4.05 -15.79
C SER A 56 -4.77 -5.08 -14.76
N THR A 57 -3.61 -5.69 -15.01
CA THR A 57 -2.88 -6.50 -14.04
C THR A 57 -1.39 -6.17 -14.20
N THR A 58 -0.78 -5.69 -13.12
CA THR A 58 0.60 -5.21 -13.16
C THR A 58 1.33 -5.63 -11.90
N THR A 59 2.48 -6.27 -12.08
CA THR A 59 3.38 -6.63 -10.99
C THR A 59 4.42 -5.53 -10.82
N VAL A 60 4.55 -5.02 -9.60
CA VAL A 60 5.57 -4.05 -9.22
C VAL A 60 6.48 -4.67 -8.16
N ASN A 61 7.76 -4.34 -8.24
CA ASN A 61 8.72 -4.70 -7.21
C ASN A 61 8.74 -3.59 -6.16
N PHE A 62 8.43 -3.94 -4.91
CA PHE A 62 8.42 -2.98 -3.81
C PHE A 62 9.25 -3.52 -2.65
N ASN A 63 10.33 -2.80 -2.30
CA ASN A 63 11.18 -3.17 -1.18
C ASN A 63 10.81 -2.35 0.05
N VAL A 64 10.03 -2.96 0.94
CA VAL A 64 9.60 -2.34 2.21
C VAL A 64 10.77 -1.85 3.04
N ASP A 65 11.84 -2.64 3.16
CA ASP A 65 13.01 -2.26 3.97
C ASP A 65 13.72 -1.02 3.41
N SER A 66 13.80 -0.91 2.09
CA SER A 66 14.33 0.29 1.43
C SER A 66 13.44 1.50 1.66
N ALA A 67 12.12 1.34 1.58
CA ALA A 67 11.17 2.42 1.86
C ALA A 67 11.27 2.92 3.30
N ILE A 68 11.39 2.03 4.29
CA ILE A 68 11.59 2.39 5.69
C ILE A 68 12.92 3.11 5.88
N LYS A 69 14.03 2.54 5.40
CA LYS A 69 15.36 3.15 5.57
C LYS A 69 15.44 4.53 4.95
N ALA A 70 14.83 4.74 3.78
CA ALA A 70 14.75 6.05 3.15
C ALA A 70 14.00 7.08 4.03
N ASN A 71 12.85 6.69 4.59
CA ASN A 71 12.02 7.58 5.42
C ASN A 71 12.53 7.75 6.86
N THR A 72 13.34 6.82 7.34
CA THR A 72 13.88 6.82 8.70
C THR A 72 15.37 7.11 8.75
N LYS A 73 15.98 7.57 7.64
CA LYS A 73 17.43 7.83 7.53
C LYS A 73 18.30 6.64 7.96
N GLY A 74 17.80 5.42 7.74
CA GLY A 74 18.48 4.18 8.08
C GLY A 74 18.42 3.75 9.55
N PHE A 75 17.72 4.49 10.42
CA PHE A 75 17.59 4.14 11.85
C PHE A 75 16.74 2.89 12.09
N PHE A 76 15.77 2.63 11.20
CA PHE A 76 14.86 1.51 11.31
C PHE A 76 14.86 0.64 10.05
N GLY A 77 14.40 -0.59 10.20
CA GLY A 77 14.16 -1.55 9.13
C GLY A 77 12.83 -2.27 9.32
N VAL A 78 12.53 -3.24 8.47
CA VAL A 78 11.21 -3.92 8.43
C VAL A 78 10.75 -4.53 9.75
N GLY A 79 11.67 -4.93 10.63
CA GLY A 79 11.34 -5.58 11.91
C GLY A 79 10.64 -4.67 12.93
N ILE A 80 10.61 -3.34 12.74
CA ILE A 80 9.88 -2.43 13.65
C ILE A 80 8.41 -2.24 13.25
N LEU A 81 8.03 -2.60 12.01
CA LEU A 81 6.68 -2.36 11.52
C LEU A 81 5.67 -3.27 12.20
N LYS A 82 4.56 -2.68 12.61
CA LYS A 82 3.40 -3.39 13.16
C LYS A 82 2.38 -3.64 12.05
N GLN A 83 2.15 -2.66 11.17
CA GLN A 83 1.13 -2.74 10.13
C GLN A 83 1.50 -1.90 8.90
N ILE A 84 1.02 -2.32 7.73
CA ILE A 84 1.00 -1.45 6.54
C ILE A 84 -0.42 -1.41 5.99
N ASN A 85 -1.04 -0.23 5.96
CA ASN A 85 -2.40 -0.07 5.44
C ASN A 85 -2.38 0.71 4.11
N PRO A 86 -3.34 0.47 3.20
CA PRO A 86 -3.59 1.41 2.11
C PRO A 86 -4.07 2.75 2.69
N GLU A 87 -3.41 3.85 2.31
CA GLU A 87 -3.78 5.19 2.75
C GLU A 87 -4.64 5.90 1.70
N GLU A 88 -4.22 5.81 0.43
CA GLU A 88 -4.90 6.45 -0.68
C GLU A 88 -4.73 5.60 -1.94
N VAL A 89 -5.81 5.43 -2.70
CA VAL A 89 -5.79 4.80 -4.02
C VAL A 89 -6.50 5.73 -4.98
N THR A 90 -5.77 6.23 -5.98
CA THR A 90 -6.29 7.18 -6.97
C THR A 90 -6.19 6.57 -8.36
N LEU A 91 -7.25 6.73 -9.15
CA LEU A 91 -7.28 6.38 -10.56
C LEU A 91 -7.41 7.65 -11.39
N ASN A 92 -6.48 7.86 -12.31
CA ASN A 92 -6.49 8.96 -13.26
C ASN A 92 -6.68 8.42 -14.68
N LEU A 93 -7.49 9.09 -15.49
CA LEU A 93 -7.56 8.94 -16.93
C LEU A 93 -6.78 10.09 -17.58
N LEU A 94 -5.70 9.75 -18.28
CA LEU A 94 -4.75 10.71 -18.85
C LEU A 94 -5.21 11.32 -20.18
N ASN A 95 -6.21 10.71 -20.83
CA ASN A 95 -6.79 11.14 -22.09
C ASN A 95 -8.32 11.20 -22.06
N ALA A 96 -8.89 11.59 -20.90
CA ALA A 96 -10.33 11.73 -20.73
C ALA A 96 -10.92 12.83 -21.65
N ASN A 97 -12.15 12.62 -22.11
CA ASN A 97 -12.95 13.60 -22.84
C ASN A 97 -14.45 13.39 -22.56
N ASP A 98 -15.28 14.22 -23.18
CA ASP A 98 -16.73 14.26 -22.94
C ASP A 98 -17.43 12.90 -23.13
N LEU A 99 -16.93 12.06 -24.05
CA LEU A 99 -17.50 10.73 -24.34
C LEU A 99 -16.78 9.58 -23.62
N ASN A 100 -15.54 9.79 -23.19
CA ASN A 100 -14.64 8.78 -22.65
C ASN A 100 -13.98 9.31 -21.38
N ASN A 101 -14.60 9.08 -20.24
CA ASN A 101 -14.16 9.52 -18.92
C ASN A 101 -14.61 8.50 -17.86
N LEU A 102 -14.43 8.83 -16.57
CA LEU A 102 -14.77 7.88 -15.51
C LEU A 102 -16.27 7.59 -15.44
N ALA A 103 -17.16 8.48 -15.89
CA ALA A 103 -18.61 8.21 -15.93
C ALA A 103 -19.00 7.04 -16.85
N ASN A 104 -18.11 6.59 -17.75
CA ASN A 104 -18.30 5.36 -18.50
C ASN A 104 -18.24 4.10 -17.61
N PHE A 105 -17.79 4.22 -16.36
CA PHE A 105 -17.69 3.13 -15.40
C PHE A 105 -18.68 3.31 -14.25
N GLU A 106 -19.29 2.21 -13.84
CA GLU A 106 -20.21 2.12 -12.69
C GLU A 106 -19.45 1.91 -11.38
N SER A 107 -18.37 1.13 -11.41
CA SER A 107 -17.59 0.81 -10.22
C SER A 107 -16.15 0.45 -10.56
N PHE A 108 -15.28 0.60 -9.56
CA PHE A 108 -13.89 0.14 -9.61
C PHE A 108 -13.54 -0.64 -8.36
N LYS A 109 -12.58 -1.55 -8.50
CA LYS A 109 -12.03 -2.36 -7.42
C LYS A 109 -10.56 -2.60 -7.70
N VAL A 110 -9.72 -2.39 -6.70
CA VAL A 110 -8.29 -2.68 -6.76
C VAL A 110 -8.00 -3.83 -5.82
N GLN A 111 -7.41 -4.88 -6.39
CA GLN A 111 -6.97 -6.07 -5.68
C GLN A 111 -5.46 -6.16 -5.69
N VAL A 112 -4.92 -6.77 -4.64
CA VAL A 112 -3.51 -7.13 -4.54
C VAL A 112 -3.36 -8.63 -4.34
N THR A 113 -2.35 -9.20 -4.99
CA THR A 113 -1.86 -10.55 -4.75
C THR A 113 -0.34 -10.53 -4.70
N THR A 114 0.26 -11.59 -4.18
CA THR A 114 1.71 -11.79 -4.16
C THR A 114 2.04 -13.22 -4.60
N PRO A 115 3.29 -13.51 -4.99
CA PRO A 115 3.68 -14.89 -5.28
C PRO A 115 3.45 -15.85 -4.09
N SER A 116 3.58 -15.36 -2.85
CA SER A 116 3.39 -16.13 -1.62
C SER A 116 1.93 -16.20 -1.15
N ASN A 117 1.06 -15.30 -1.62
CA ASN A 117 -0.37 -15.30 -1.34
C ASN A 117 -1.17 -14.95 -2.59
N SER A 118 -1.71 -15.99 -3.23
CA SER A 118 -2.50 -15.91 -4.46
C SER A 118 -3.96 -15.51 -4.23
N THR A 119 -4.43 -15.43 -2.98
CA THR A 119 -5.81 -15.03 -2.67
C THR A 119 -5.94 -13.51 -2.86
N PRO A 120 -6.79 -13.04 -3.80
CA PRO A 120 -6.92 -11.60 -4.07
C PRO A 120 -7.48 -10.85 -2.86
N THR A 121 -6.73 -9.87 -2.38
CA THR A 121 -7.18 -8.96 -1.31
C THR A 121 -7.65 -7.65 -1.92
N VAL A 122 -8.91 -7.28 -1.71
CA VAL A 122 -9.42 -5.97 -2.12
C VAL A 122 -8.89 -4.90 -1.18
N ILE A 123 -8.18 -3.91 -1.71
CA ILE A 123 -7.58 -2.82 -0.91
C ILE A 123 -8.32 -1.50 -1.07
N ALA A 124 -9.04 -1.34 -2.17
CA ALA A 124 -9.86 -0.18 -2.42
C ALA A 124 -10.99 -0.50 -3.40
N SER A 125 -12.12 0.17 -3.24
CA SER A 125 -13.24 0.06 -4.18
C SER A 125 -14.06 1.33 -4.19
N MET A 126 -14.87 1.51 -5.22
CA MET A 126 -15.84 2.60 -5.27
C MET A 126 -17.02 2.25 -6.18
N THR A 127 -18.16 2.85 -5.86
CA THR A 127 -19.23 3.09 -6.83
C THR A 127 -19.01 4.47 -7.42
N ASN A 128 -18.96 4.56 -8.75
CA ASN A 128 -18.59 5.77 -9.45
C ASN A 128 -19.83 6.62 -9.80
N PRO A 129 -19.85 7.93 -9.46
CA PRO A 129 -20.92 8.84 -9.84
C PRO A 129 -21.13 8.93 -11.35
N ASP A 130 -22.35 9.25 -11.78
CA ASP A 130 -22.67 9.46 -13.20
C ASP A 130 -22.40 10.89 -13.67
N THR A 131 -21.18 11.35 -13.41
CA THR A 131 -20.73 12.71 -13.71
C THR A 131 -19.34 12.67 -14.29
N TYR A 132 -19.06 13.56 -15.23
CA TYR A 132 -17.73 13.67 -15.84
C TYR A 132 -16.65 13.78 -14.76
N ALA A 133 -15.64 12.90 -14.86
CA ALA A 133 -14.44 12.98 -14.06
C ALA A 133 -13.26 12.33 -14.80
N ALA A 134 -12.09 12.95 -14.72
CA ALA A 134 -10.83 12.36 -15.18
C ALA A 134 -10.06 11.67 -14.04
N THR A 135 -10.32 12.07 -12.79
CA THR A 135 -9.64 11.54 -11.60
C THR A 135 -10.68 11.16 -10.56
N THR A 136 -10.44 10.04 -9.87
CA THR A 136 -11.23 9.64 -8.72
C THR A 136 -10.36 8.99 -7.65
N LYS A 137 -10.76 9.19 -6.39
CA LYS A 137 -10.19 8.47 -5.24
C LYS A 137 -11.11 7.32 -4.88
N LEU A 138 -10.54 6.13 -4.76
CA LEU A 138 -11.25 4.95 -4.33
C LEU A 138 -11.32 4.93 -2.80
N THR A 139 -12.40 4.38 -2.25
CA THR A 139 -12.52 4.16 -0.82
C THR A 139 -11.59 3.03 -0.41
N VAL A 140 -10.55 3.34 0.37
CA VAL A 140 -9.59 2.37 0.89
C VAL A 140 -10.19 1.54 2.01
N ASP A 141 -9.84 0.25 2.05
CA ASP A 141 -10.19 -0.63 3.15
C ASP A 141 -9.09 -0.61 4.22
N ASN A 142 -9.25 0.28 5.20
CA ASN A 142 -8.31 0.44 6.30
C ASN A 142 -8.25 -0.78 7.25
N SER A 143 -9.17 -1.74 7.13
CA SER A 143 -9.08 -3.00 7.88
C SER A 143 -8.04 -3.97 7.32
N LYS A 144 -7.56 -3.72 6.09
CA LYS A 144 -6.55 -4.56 5.44
C LYS A 144 -5.16 -4.16 5.92
N ASP A 145 -4.51 -5.12 6.56
CA ASP A 145 -3.08 -5.10 6.77
C ASP A 145 -2.39 -5.79 5.58
N LEU A 146 -1.50 -5.06 4.94
CA LEU A 146 -0.73 -5.49 3.79
C LEU A 146 0.70 -5.89 4.19
N LEU A 147 1.07 -5.81 5.47
CA LEU A 147 2.43 -6.09 5.93
C LEU A 147 2.94 -7.45 5.43
N ASP A 148 2.17 -8.52 5.59
CA ASP A 148 2.59 -9.86 5.17
C ASP A 148 2.66 -10.02 3.64
N LEU A 149 1.83 -9.27 2.91
CA LEU A 149 1.90 -9.22 1.45
C LEU A 149 3.12 -8.43 0.98
N LEU A 150 3.40 -7.29 1.60
CA LEU A 150 4.50 -6.39 1.26
C LEU A 150 5.87 -6.90 1.71
N LYS A 151 5.93 -7.92 2.58
CA LYS A 151 7.17 -8.69 2.82
C LYS A 151 7.63 -9.46 1.58
N ALA A 152 6.73 -9.74 0.62
CA ALA A 152 7.13 -10.29 -0.67
C ALA A 152 7.90 -9.25 -1.49
N SER A 153 8.86 -9.70 -2.31
CA SER A 153 9.65 -8.81 -3.18
C SER A 153 8.84 -8.13 -4.28
N SER A 154 7.65 -8.65 -4.58
CA SER A 154 6.78 -8.18 -5.66
C SER A 154 5.31 -8.29 -5.28
N ILE A 155 4.51 -7.30 -5.69
CA ILE A 155 3.06 -7.26 -5.55
C ILE A 155 2.43 -7.11 -6.92
N THR A 156 1.38 -7.87 -7.15
CA THR A 156 0.53 -7.73 -8.33
C THR A 156 -0.72 -6.95 -7.99
N TYR A 157 -0.86 -5.78 -8.59
CA TYR A 157 -2.08 -4.99 -8.56
C TYR A 157 -2.99 -5.39 -9.71
N LYS A 158 -4.26 -5.62 -9.40
CA LYS A 158 -5.30 -5.90 -10.39
C LYS A 158 -6.39 -4.85 -10.27
N VAL A 159 -6.60 -4.11 -11.35
CA VAL A 159 -7.68 -3.12 -11.46
C VAL A 159 -8.85 -3.77 -12.18
N ILE A 160 -10.00 -3.78 -11.53
CA ILE A 160 -11.25 -4.32 -12.04
C ILE A 160 -12.24 -3.16 -12.13
N GLY A 161 -13.01 -3.10 -13.20
CA GLY A 161 -14.06 -2.12 -13.33
C GLY A 161 -15.28 -2.70 -14.04
N LYS A 162 -16.45 -2.20 -13.65
CA LYS A 162 -17.71 -2.47 -14.34
C LYS A 162 -18.06 -1.27 -15.20
N ALA A 163 -18.21 -1.49 -16.49
CA ALA A 163 -18.58 -0.42 -17.40
C ALA A 163 -20.08 -0.11 -17.28
N ARG A 164 -20.43 1.17 -17.16
CA ARG A 164 -21.79 1.69 -17.30
C ARG A 164 -22.13 1.92 -18.77
N ARG A 165 -21.16 2.36 -19.57
CA ARG A 165 -21.31 2.67 -20.98
C ARG A 165 -20.10 2.19 -21.77
N ILE A 166 -20.31 1.96 -23.06
CA ILE A 166 -19.21 1.72 -23.99
C ILE A 166 -18.31 2.96 -24.09
N THR A 167 -17.09 2.75 -24.56
CA THR A 167 -16.15 3.83 -24.92
C THR A 167 -15.92 3.79 -26.43
N THR A 168 -15.49 4.90 -27.02
CA THR A 168 -15.19 5.01 -28.45
C THR A 168 -13.68 4.99 -28.74
N GLN A 169 -12.85 5.09 -27.71
CA GLN A 169 -11.39 5.07 -27.81
C GLN A 169 -10.75 4.33 -26.61
N PRO A 170 -9.52 3.83 -26.76
CA PRO A 170 -8.74 3.35 -25.62
C PRO A 170 -8.48 4.47 -24.61
N LEU A 171 -8.58 4.14 -23.33
CA LEU A 171 -8.33 5.07 -22.23
C LEU A 171 -6.95 4.79 -21.62
N LYS A 172 -6.08 5.79 -21.60
CA LYS A 172 -4.83 5.77 -20.84
C LYS A 172 -5.14 6.09 -19.39
N ALA A 173 -4.74 5.20 -18.50
CA ALA A 173 -5.01 5.33 -17.08
C ALA A 173 -3.73 5.23 -16.25
N GLN A 174 -3.75 5.82 -15.07
CA GLN A 174 -2.69 5.74 -14.08
C GLN A 174 -3.29 5.36 -12.74
N LEU A 175 -2.73 4.33 -12.10
CA LEU A 175 -3.06 3.95 -10.73
C LEU A 175 -1.97 4.45 -9.79
N ILE A 176 -2.36 5.23 -8.78
CA ILE A 176 -1.48 5.71 -7.73
C ILE A 176 -1.93 5.13 -6.39
N VAL A 177 -1.03 4.42 -5.71
CA VAL A 177 -1.28 3.79 -4.41
C VAL A 177 -0.30 4.35 -3.39
N LYS A 178 -0.82 4.96 -2.31
CA LYS A 178 -0.06 5.37 -1.13
C LYS A 178 -0.33 4.42 0.02
N LEU A 179 0.73 4.12 0.77
CA LEU A 179 0.72 3.21 1.89
C LEU A 179 1.11 3.95 3.17
N LYS A 180 0.41 3.62 4.26
CA LYS A 180 0.73 4.07 5.61
C LYS A 180 1.51 2.99 6.35
N PHE A 181 2.69 3.34 6.84
CA PHE A 181 3.57 2.50 7.65
C PHE A 181 3.38 2.85 9.12
N LYS A 182 3.10 1.86 9.97
CA LYS A 182 2.86 2.01 11.41
C LYS A 182 3.60 0.95 12.21
#